data_AF-A0A8H7DYT4-F1
#
_entry.id   AF-A0A8H7DYT4-F1
#
_cell.length_a   1.000
_cell.length_b   1.000
_cell.length_c   1.000
_cell.angle_alpha   90.00
_cell.angle_beta   90.00
_cell.angle_gamma   90.00
#
_symmetry.space_group_name_H-M   'P 1'
#
loop_
_entity.id
_entity.type
_entity.pdbx_description
1 polymer ?
#
loop_
_entity_poly.entity_id
_entity_poly.type
_entity_poly.pdbx_seq_one_letter_code
_entity_poly.pdbx_strand_id
1 'polypeptide(L)'
;MEAVGVTVGIIALIGIFKDCIDLFSYFNVARLLGRDYEILSTKLDVEKVLLLQWAERTNLLQPHYDPHLDDPRIRAIVVQVVTSIRLLLSDTNSLQQRYGLWKSQLGDEDSSNMFAFQIA
;
A
#
# COMPACT_ATOMS: atom_id res chain seq x y z
N MET A 1 -6.08 31.20 -12.82
CA MET A 1 -5.74 29.80 -12.49
C MET A 1 -5.79 29.72 -10.97
N GLU A 2 -6.91 29.31 -10.40
CA GLU A 2 -7.04 29.21 -8.96
C GLU A 2 -6.51 27.84 -8.54
N ALA A 3 -5.45 27.84 -7.75
CA ALA A 3 -5.01 26.64 -7.06
C ALA A 3 -6.13 26.29 -6.07
N VAL A 4 -7.02 25.36 -6.46
CA VAL A 4 -7.95 24.73 -5.53
C VAL A 4 -7.06 23.96 -4.56
N GLY A 5 -6.80 24.58 -3.41
CA GLY A 5 -5.73 24.19 -2.51
C GLY A 5 -5.97 22.79 -1.94
N VAL A 6 -4.99 21.91 -2.12
CA VAL A 6 -4.96 20.61 -1.45
C VAL A 6 -5.06 20.84 0.06
N THR A 7 -6.15 20.38 0.67
CA THR A 7 -6.37 20.55 2.11
C THR A 7 -5.46 19.61 2.91
N VAL A 8 -5.14 19.97 4.16
CA VAL A 8 -4.32 19.14 5.07
C VAL A 8 -4.88 17.71 5.20
N GLY A 9 -6.21 17.55 5.15
CA GLY A 9 -6.86 16.25 5.20
C GLY A 9 -6.58 15.37 3.98
N ILE A 10 -6.47 15.97 2.79
CA ILE A 10 -6.15 15.24 1.55
C ILE A 10 -4.67 14.85 1.52
N ILE A 11 -3.78 15.72 1.99
CA ILE A 11 -2.35 15.40 2.10
C ILE A 11 -2.15 14.19 3.02
N ALA A 12 -2.83 14.17 4.18
CA ALA A 12 -2.78 13.03 5.08
C ALA A 12 -3.32 11.76 4.43
N LEU A 13 -4.46 11.84 3.72
CA LEU A 13 -5.04 10.70 3.01
C LEU A 13 -4.08 10.14 1.93
N ILE A 14 -3.45 11.01 1.15
CA ILE A 14 -2.44 10.62 0.15
C ILE A 14 -1.28 9.85 0.82
N GLY A 15 -0.83 10.31 1.99
CA GLY A 15 0.20 9.62 2.77
C GLY A 15 -0.22 8.20 3.15
N ILE A 16 -1.39 8.04 3.77
CA ILE A 16 -1.91 6.72 4.20
C ILE A 16 -2.13 5.79 2.99
N PHE A 17 -2.61 6.35 1.87
CA PHE A 17 -2.76 5.60 0.62
C PHE A 17 -1.42 5.07 0.11
N LYS A 18 -0.37 5.91 0.05
CA LYS A 18 0.96 5.50 -0.39
C LYS A 18 1.52 4.39 0.50
N ASP A 19 1.37 4.53 1.82
CA ASP A 19 1.75 3.48 2.78
C ASP A 19 1.07 2.14 2.47
N CYS A 20 -0.22 2.15 2.09
CA CYS A 20 -0.92 0.92 1.70
C CYS A 20 -0.29 0.27 0.45
N ILE A 21 0.00 1.06 -0.58
CA ILE A 21 0.59 0.58 -1.83
C ILE A 21 1.99 -0.01 -1.61
N ASP A 22 2.78 0.63 -0.75
CA ASP A 22 4.11 0.15 -0.37
C ASP A 22 3.98 -1.18 0.39
N LEU A 23 3.07 -1.25 1.36
CA LEU A 23 2.80 -2.46 2.14
C LEU A 23 2.37 -3.65 1.24
N PHE A 24 1.47 -3.43 0.27
CA PHE A 24 1.11 -4.49 -0.69
C PHE A 24 2.33 -5.00 -1.47
N SER A 25 3.28 -4.13 -1.79
CA SER A 25 4.46 -4.50 -2.59
C SER A 25 5.46 -5.37 -1.82
N TYR A 26 5.47 -5.31 -0.48
CA TYR A 26 6.31 -6.19 0.34
C TYR A 26 5.87 -7.66 0.33
N PHE A 27 4.58 -7.94 0.11
CA PHE A 27 4.06 -9.30 0.17
C PHE A 27 4.39 -10.13 -1.09
N ASN A 28 4.82 -9.53 -2.21
CA ASN A 28 5.07 -10.28 -3.46
C ASN A 28 6.28 -11.25 -3.37
N VAL A 29 7.16 -11.06 -2.37
CA VAL A 29 8.40 -11.84 -2.23
C VAL A 29 8.20 -13.22 -1.57
N ALA A 30 7.07 -13.49 -0.90
CA ALA A 30 6.87 -14.77 -0.18
C ALA A 30 6.48 -15.98 -1.09
N ARG A 31 6.82 -15.91 -2.39
CA ARG A 31 6.54 -16.91 -3.45
C ARG A 31 7.12 -18.33 -3.22
N LEU A 32 7.80 -18.57 -2.10
CA LEU A 32 8.47 -19.84 -1.78
C LEU A 32 7.56 -20.90 -1.11
N LEU A 33 6.24 -20.70 -1.05
CA LEU A 33 5.33 -21.49 -0.19
C LEU A 33 4.25 -22.36 -0.89
N GLY A 34 4.28 -22.50 -2.22
CA GLY A 34 3.37 -23.42 -2.94
C GLY A 34 2.01 -22.82 -3.36
N ARG A 35 1.08 -23.68 -3.84
CA ARG A 35 -0.12 -23.28 -4.61
C ARG A 35 -1.11 -22.36 -3.87
N ASP A 36 -1.32 -22.57 -2.57
CA ASP A 36 -2.26 -21.74 -1.79
C ASP A 36 -1.74 -20.31 -1.60
N TYR A 37 -0.41 -20.17 -1.54
CA TYR A 37 0.25 -18.88 -1.50
C TYR A 37 0.06 -18.09 -2.80
N GLU A 38 0.13 -18.75 -3.96
CA GLU A 38 -0.11 -18.10 -5.25
C GLU A 38 -1.53 -17.53 -5.36
N ILE A 39 -2.53 -18.25 -4.86
CA ILE A 39 -3.93 -17.79 -4.82
C ILE A 39 -4.07 -16.56 -3.91
N LEU A 40 -3.46 -16.60 -2.73
CA LEU A 40 -3.50 -15.49 -1.79
C LEU A 40 -2.76 -14.26 -2.32
N SER A 41 -1.59 -14.44 -2.93
CA SER A 41 -0.84 -13.38 -3.60
C SER A 41 -1.69 -12.74 -4.70
N THR A 42 -2.35 -13.55 -5.54
CA THR A 42 -3.24 -13.06 -6.59
C THR A 42 -4.38 -12.22 -6.01
N LYS A 43 -4.98 -12.64 -4.87
CA LYS A 43 -6.01 -11.86 -4.19
C LYS A 43 -5.48 -10.51 -3.70
N LEU A 44 -4.29 -10.48 -3.10
CA LEU A 44 -3.66 -9.22 -2.67
C LEU A 44 -3.36 -8.29 -3.85
N ASP A 45 -2.88 -8.83 -4.97
CA ASP A 45 -2.65 -8.06 -6.19
C ASP A 45 -3.94 -7.45 -6.75
N VAL A 46 -5.06 -8.20 -6.72
CA VAL A 46 -6.38 -7.68 -7.11
C VAL A 46 -6.79 -6.51 -6.21
N GLU A 47 -6.67 -6.64 -4.89
CA GLU A 47 -7.00 -5.57 -3.95
C GLU A 47 -6.12 -4.33 -4.16
N LYS A 48 -4.81 -4.52 -4.38
CA LYS A 48 -3.89 -3.43 -4.72
C LYS A 48 -4.32 -2.71 -5.99
N VAL A 49 -4.66 -3.44 -7.05
CA VAL A 49 -5.11 -2.86 -8.32
C VAL A 49 -6.41 -2.09 -8.14
N LEU A 50 -7.38 -2.62 -7.40
CA LEU A 50 -8.64 -1.93 -7.12
C LEU A 50 -8.41 -0.61 -6.37
N LEU A 51 -7.51 -0.61 -5.38
CA LEU A 51 -7.13 0.59 -4.63
C LEU A 51 -6.43 1.63 -5.52
N LEU A 52 -5.53 1.21 -6.42
CA LEU A 52 -4.88 2.08 -7.41
C LEU A 52 -5.90 2.71 -8.36
N GLN A 53 -6.83 1.91 -8.90
CA GLN A 53 -7.85 2.43 -9.80
C GLN A 53 -8.82 3.39 -9.09
N TRP A 54 -9.09 3.19 -7.79
CA TRP A 54 -9.86 4.16 -7.02
C TRP A 54 -9.14 5.51 -6.91
N ALA A 55 -7.84 5.50 -6.61
CA ALA A 55 -7.02 6.72 -6.57
C ALA A 55 -6.96 7.43 -7.94
N GLU A 56 -6.91 6.67 -9.04
CA GLU A 56 -6.98 7.21 -10.39
C GLU A 56 -8.34 7.88 -10.66
N ARG A 57 -9.45 7.19 -10.39
CA ARG A 57 -10.82 7.72 -10.62
C ARG A 57 -11.11 8.98 -9.80
N THR A 58 -10.54 9.06 -8.60
CA THR A 58 -10.70 10.21 -7.71
C THR A 58 -9.66 11.31 -7.95
N ASN A 59 -8.73 11.10 -8.90
CA ASN A 59 -7.59 11.97 -9.13
C ASN A 59 -6.82 12.30 -7.84
N LEU A 60 -6.75 11.36 -6.89
CA LEU A 60 -6.25 11.59 -5.53
C LEU A 60 -4.83 12.17 -5.50
N LEU A 61 -3.99 11.76 -6.45
CA LEU A 61 -2.58 12.18 -6.54
C LEU A 61 -2.37 13.42 -7.42
N GLN A 62 -3.44 13.98 -7.99
CA GLN A 62 -3.37 15.14 -8.89
C GLN A 62 -3.73 16.43 -8.14
N PRO A 63 -3.32 17.60 -8.64
CA PRO A 63 -3.69 18.89 -8.04
C PRO A 63 -5.21 19.13 -7.97
N HIS A 64 -5.97 18.57 -8.92
CA HIS A 64 -7.42 18.67 -8.98
C HIS A 64 -8.03 17.29 -8.73
N TYR A 65 -8.31 17.01 -7.47
CA TYR A 65 -8.94 15.76 -7.02
C TYR A 65 -10.47 15.87 -7.04
N ASP A 66 -11.16 14.74 -6.89
CA ASP A 66 -12.63 14.68 -6.84
C ASP A 66 -13.18 15.54 -5.68
N PRO A 67 -14.04 16.55 -5.96
CA PRO A 67 -14.62 17.42 -4.93
C PRO A 67 -15.41 16.68 -3.85
N HIS A 68 -15.88 15.45 -4.10
CA HIS A 68 -16.53 14.63 -3.08
C HIS A 68 -15.60 14.32 -1.90
N LEU A 69 -14.28 14.35 -2.09
CA LEU A 69 -13.31 14.20 -1.00
C LEU A 69 -13.24 15.44 -0.09
N ASP A 70 -13.82 16.57 -0.49
CA ASP A 70 -13.97 17.74 0.37
C ASP A 70 -15.18 17.62 1.32
N ASP A 71 -16.18 16.78 1.01
CA ASP A 71 -17.28 16.46 1.95
C ASP A 71 -16.68 15.76 3.18
N PRO A 72 -16.77 16.37 4.38
CA PRO A 72 -16.17 15.81 5.59
C PRO A 72 -16.65 14.40 5.94
N ARG A 73 -17.90 14.05 5.58
CA ARG A 73 -18.48 12.73 5.85
C ARG A 73 -17.87 11.67 4.94
N ILE A 74 -17.76 11.98 3.65
CA ILE A 74 -17.12 11.09 2.66
C ILE A 74 -15.64 10.93 3.03
N ARG A 75 -14.94 12.04 3.30
CA ARG A 75 -13.53 12.02 3.68
C ARG A 75 -13.28 11.17 4.93
N ALA A 76 -14.11 11.30 5.96
CA ALA A 76 -13.97 10.51 7.18
C ALA A 76 -14.06 8.99 6.91
N ILE A 77 -15.04 8.58 6.09
CA ILE A 77 -15.22 7.16 5.71
C ILE A 77 -14.02 6.68 4.89
N VAL A 78 -13.59 7.45 3.89
CA VAL A 78 -12.44 7.10 3.04
C VAL A 78 -11.17 6.96 3.88
N VAL A 79 -10.88 7.94 4.74
CA VAL A 79 -9.72 7.89 5.65
C VAL A 79 -9.80 6.67 6.55
N GLN A 80 -10.98 6.36 7.10
CA GLN A 80 -11.16 5.17 7.94
C GLN A 80 -10.87 3.89 7.17
N VAL A 81 -11.42 3.73 5.95
CA VAL A 81 -11.21 2.54 5.11
C VAL A 81 -9.73 2.36 4.79
N VAL A 82 -9.06 3.38 4.28
CA VAL A 82 -7.64 3.29 3.89
C VAL A 82 -6.76 3.06 5.13
N THR A 83 -7.10 3.65 6.28
CA THR A 83 -6.39 3.40 7.55
C THR A 83 -6.59 1.96 8.02
N SER A 84 -7.79 1.40 7.94
CA SER A 84 -8.04 0.00 8.29
C SER A 84 -7.26 -0.97 7.40
N ILE A 85 -7.17 -0.67 6.10
CA ILE A 85 -6.32 -1.44 5.16
C ILE A 85 -4.85 -1.35 5.59
N ARG A 86 -4.35 -0.14 5.85
CA ARG A 86 -2.96 0.06 6.32
C ARG A 86 -2.67 -0.73 7.59
N LEU A 87 -3.55 -0.69 8.58
CA LEU A 87 -3.39 -1.41 9.84
C LEU A 87 -3.36 -2.91 9.63
N LEU A 88 -4.28 -3.44 8.80
CA LEU A 88 -4.30 -4.86 8.44
C LEU A 88 -2.99 -5.30 7.77
N LEU A 89 -2.50 -4.51 6.81
CA LEU A 89 -1.26 -4.80 6.09
C LEU A 89 0.00 -4.61 6.94
N SER A 90 -0.07 -3.77 7.98
CA SER A 90 1.04 -3.53 8.91
C SER A 90 1.13 -4.60 10.00
N ASP A 91 0.03 -5.30 10.30
CA ASP A 91 0.01 -6.38 11.30
C ASP A 91 0.51 -7.69 10.69
N THR A 92 1.84 -7.75 10.52
CA THR A 92 2.52 -8.92 9.95
C THR A 92 2.33 -10.19 10.79
N ASN A 93 2.12 -10.07 12.10
CA ASN A 93 1.87 -11.21 12.97
C ASN A 93 0.52 -11.86 12.69
N SER A 94 -0.55 -11.07 12.62
CA SER A 94 -1.88 -11.57 12.26
C SER A 94 -1.92 -12.11 10.83
N LEU A 95 -1.23 -11.45 9.89
CA LEU A 95 -1.14 -11.93 8.51
C LEU A 95 -0.35 -13.24 8.38
N GLN A 96 0.73 -13.40 9.14
CA GLN A 96 1.48 -14.64 9.22
C GLN A 96 0.65 -15.77 9.82
N GLN A 97 0.01 -15.53 10.97
CA GLN A 97 -0.75 -16.59 11.65
C GLN A 97 -1.97 -17.03 10.86
N ARG A 98 -2.69 -16.09 10.23
CA ARG A 98 -3.97 -16.36 9.56
C ARG A 98 -3.81 -16.78 8.11
N TYR A 99 -2.77 -16.29 7.44
CA TYR A 99 -2.61 -16.45 6.00
C TYR A 99 -1.22 -16.97 5.58
N GLY A 100 -0.30 -17.20 6.52
CA GLY A 100 1.06 -17.67 6.21
C GLY A 100 1.94 -16.63 5.52
N LEU A 101 1.54 -15.36 5.52
CA LEU A 101 2.28 -14.27 4.87
C LEU A 101 3.43 -13.79 5.73
N TRP A 102 4.62 -13.67 5.17
CA TRP A 102 5.77 -13.07 5.84
C TRP A 102 6.16 -11.76 5.17
N LYS A 103 6.53 -10.76 5.97
CA LYS A 103 7.18 -9.57 5.44
C LYS A 103 8.62 -9.94 5.10
N SER A 104 9.05 -9.75 3.85
CA SER A 104 10.46 -9.90 3.50
C SER A 104 11.29 -8.88 4.29
N GLN A 105 12.13 -9.35 5.19
CA GLN A 105 13.22 -8.54 5.73
C GLN A 105 14.19 -8.28 4.57
N LEU A 106 14.01 -7.19 3.84
CA LEU A 106 15.07 -6.66 3.01
C LEU A 106 15.47 -5.33 3.63
N GLY A 107 16.50 -5.37 4.48
CA GLY A 107 17.01 -4.14 5.08
C GLY A 107 17.94 -4.24 6.28
N ASP A 108 18.36 -5.42 6.74
CA ASP A 108 19.50 -5.54 7.65
C ASP A 108 20.16 -6.91 7.40
N GLU A 109 21.49 -6.93 7.28
CA GLU A 109 22.33 -8.10 6.96
C GLU A 109 22.33 -8.57 5.49
N ASP A 110 23.03 -7.84 4.61
CA ASP A 110 24.25 -8.33 3.90
C ASP A 110 24.74 -7.35 2.80
N SER A 111 24.72 -6.04 3.09
CA SER A 111 25.29 -5.00 2.21
C SER A 111 26.83 -5.06 2.12
N SER A 112 27.49 -5.91 2.91
CA SER A 112 28.96 -6.07 2.87
C SER A 112 29.42 -7.13 1.86
N ASN A 113 28.61 -8.14 1.52
CA ASN A 113 29.01 -9.16 0.54
C ASN A 113 28.50 -8.93 -0.88
N MET A 114 27.46 -8.11 -1.09
CA MET A 114 26.91 -7.91 -2.44
C MET A 114 27.80 -7.04 -3.35
N PHE A 115 28.69 -6.21 -2.78
CA PHE A 115 29.65 -5.42 -3.58
C PHE A 115 30.91 -6.18 -3.99
N ALA A 116 31.17 -7.37 -3.43
CA ALA A 116 32.38 -8.14 -3.72
C ALA A 116 32.29 -8.96 -5.04
N PHE A 117 31.09 -9.18 -5.58
CA PHE A 117 30.90 -9.98 -6.81
C PHE A 117 30.59 -9.17 -8.07
N GLN A 118 30.60 -7.83 -8.00
CA GLN A 118 30.35 -6.97 -9.17
C GLN A 118 31.63 -6.31 -9.75
N ILE A 119 32.82 -6.62 -9.20
CA ILE A 119 34.12 -6.23 -9.77
C ILE A 119 34.98 -7.50 -9.92
N ALA A 120 34.63 -8.33 -10.90
CA ALA A 120 35.51 -9.35 -11.49
C ALA A 120 35.07 -9.61 -12.93
#